data_AF-A0A8S1XEV1-F1
#
_entry.id   AF-A0A8S1XEV1-F1
#
_cell.length_a   1.000
_cell.length_b   1.000
_cell.length_c   1.000
_cell.angle_alpha   90.00
_cell.angle_beta   90.00
_cell.angle_gamma   90.00
#
_symmetry.space_group_name_H-M   'P 1'
#
loop_
_entity.id
_entity.type
_entity.pdbx_description
1 polymer ?
#
loop_
_entity_poly.entity_id
_entity_poly.type
_entity_poly.pdbx_seq_one_letter_code
_entity_poly.pdbx_strand_id
1 'polypeptide(L)'
;MYRYISEQGFKTPAIINSLKIFVRDFKDVSSVSATKLNSEEIASALEIHSLQWHPTKDSSKIHKEFKFNSFKETFAFMGSISKVAEEMHHYPKWTQKENVVNVEISTNDCSGVSVKDILLAYTMDQLALEITNTQIISVCDSPKVVDSQILNTWNQNFSKTEEILQNLQKTTAQL
;
A
#
# COMPACT_ATOMS: atom_id res chain seq x y z
N MET A 1 8.24 -13.46 25.57
CA MET A 1 7.65 -13.01 24.29
C MET A 1 7.17 -11.58 24.51
N TYR A 2 7.99 -10.60 24.15
CA TYR A 2 7.66 -9.18 24.36
C TYR A 2 6.62 -8.75 23.33
N ARG A 3 5.49 -8.22 23.83
CA ARG A 3 4.32 -7.78 23.06
C ARG A 3 4.15 -6.28 23.30
N TYR A 4 4.00 -5.49 22.25
CA TYR A 4 3.76 -4.04 22.36
C TYR A 4 2.39 -3.68 21.81
N ILE A 5 1.66 -2.80 22.50
CA ILE A 5 0.33 -2.31 22.12
C ILE A 5 0.50 -0.99 21.36
N SER A 6 0.27 -1.01 20.05
CA SER A 6 -0.09 0.21 19.30
C SER A 6 -1.57 0.53 19.55
N GLU A 7 -2.02 1.75 19.23
CA GLU A 7 -3.45 2.14 19.33
C GLU A 7 -4.40 1.21 18.54
N GLN A 8 -3.86 0.37 17.65
CA GLN A 8 -4.58 -0.58 16.80
C GLN A 8 -4.27 -2.06 17.12
N GLY A 9 -3.47 -2.37 18.15
CA GLY A 9 -3.20 -3.75 18.57
C GLY A 9 -1.71 -4.13 18.69
N PHE A 10 -1.47 -5.41 18.95
CA PHE A 10 -0.14 -5.94 19.26
C PHE A 10 0.74 -6.04 18.01
N LYS A 11 1.98 -5.53 18.06
CA LYS A 11 2.96 -5.73 16.98
C LYS A 11 4.11 -6.59 17.42
N THR A 12 4.42 -7.62 16.63
CA THR A 12 5.55 -8.51 16.86
C THR A 12 6.55 -8.41 15.71
N PRO A 13 7.85 -8.63 15.96
CA PRO A 13 8.84 -8.77 14.87
C PRO A 13 8.46 -9.86 13.86
N ALA A 14 7.74 -10.89 14.29
CA ALA A 14 7.27 -11.97 13.42
C ALA A 14 6.28 -11.47 12.36
N ILE A 15 5.33 -10.60 12.74
CA ILE A 15 4.37 -10.00 11.80
C ILE A 15 5.08 -9.12 10.77
N ILE A 16 6.05 -8.32 11.20
CA ILE A 16 6.81 -7.50 10.25
C ILE A 16 7.59 -8.37 9.27
N ASN A 17 8.22 -9.44 9.76
CA ASN A 17 8.94 -10.37 8.90
C ASN A 17 8.03 -11.12 7.92
N SER A 18 6.76 -11.38 8.26
CA SER A 18 5.81 -11.99 7.32
C SER A 18 5.34 -11.02 6.24
N LEU A 19 5.29 -9.72 6.55
CA LEU A 19 4.87 -8.66 5.63
C LEU A 19 5.99 -8.09 4.76
N LYS A 20 7.23 -8.13 5.26
CA LYS A 20 8.37 -7.45 4.64
C LYS A 20 8.77 -8.13 3.34
N ILE A 21 8.54 -7.42 2.24
CA ILE A 21 9.07 -7.75 0.92
C ILE A 21 9.98 -6.63 0.45
N PHE A 22 11.11 -7.00 -0.17
CA PHE A 22 11.99 -6.06 -0.82
C PHE A 22 11.72 -6.07 -2.32
N VAL A 23 11.36 -4.92 -2.87
CA VAL A 23 10.99 -4.77 -4.28
C VAL A 23 11.92 -3.73 -4.92
N ARG A 24 12.61 -4.10 -6.00
CA ARG A 24 13.50 -3.19 -6.75
C ARG A 24 12.80 -2.59 -7.96
N ASP A 25 11.99 -3.41 -8.62
CA ASP A 25 11.18 -3.06 -9.78
C ASP A 25 9.76 -3.62 -9.59
N PHE A 26 8.74 -2.93 -10.08
CA PHE A 26 7.36 -3.42 -10.01
C PHE A 26 7.19 -4.77 -10.70
N LYS A 27 8.02 -5.08 -11.72
CA LYS A 27 8.04 -6.38 -12.40
C LYS A 27 8.36 -7.56 -11.48
N ASP A 28 9.12 -7.31 -10.41
CA ASP A 28 9.49 -8.34 -9.44
C ASP A 28 8.26 -8.82 -8.63
N VAL A 29 7.19 -8.01 -8.55
CA VAL A 29 5.99 -8.31 -7.75
C VAL A 29 5.25 -9.54 -8.25
N SER A 30 5.29 -9.80 -9.57
CA SER A 30 4.69 -10.99 -10.17
C SER A 30 5.20 -12.28 -9.52
N SER A 31 6.48 -12.32 -9.15
CA SER A 31 7.15 -13.48 -8.54
C SER A 31 7.01 -13.55 -7.02
N VAL A 32 6.44 -12.53 -6.38
CA VAL A 32 6.19 -12.56 -4.93
C VAL A 32 5.08 -13.58 -4.62
N SER A 33 5.27 -14.39 -3.57
CA SER A 33 4.27 -15.36 -3.14
C SER A 33 2.99 -14.67 -2.66
N ALA A 34 1.85 -15.12 -3.19
CA ALA A 34 0.53 -14.66 -2.75
C ALA A 34 0.07 -15.45 -1.51
N THR A 35 0.52 -15.05 -0.34
CA THR A 35 0.01 -15.59 0.93
C THR A 35 -1.11 -14.71 1.46
N LYS A 36 -2.24 -15.32 1.83
CA LYS A 36 -3.38 -14.59 2.40
C LYS A 36 -3.02 -14.05 3.79
N LEU A 37 -3.12 -12.74 3.94
CA LEU A 37 -2.93 -12.05 5.20
C LEU A 37 -4.17 -12.20 6.08
N ASN A 38 -3.95 -12.30 7.39
CA ASN A 38 -5.01 -12.20 8.38
C ASN A 38 -5.29 -10.72 8.77
N SER A 39 -6.32 -10.50 9.58
CA SER A 39 -6.76 -9.15 9.97
C SER A 39 -5.68 -8.33 10.71
N GLU A 40 -4.86 -8.98 11.54
CA GLU A 40 -3.78 -8.33 12.29
C GLU A 40 -2.61 -7.96 11.37
N GLU A 41 -2.29 -8.83 10.41
CA GLU A 41 -1.29 -8.57 9.37
C GLU A 41 -1.73 -7.43 8.45
N ILE A 42 -3.00 -7.39 8.02
CA ILE A 42 -3.54 -6.29 7.22
C ILE A 42 -3.46 -4.98 8.00
N ALA A 43 -3.96 -4.94 9.25
CA ALA A 43 -3.89 -3.74 10.08
C ALA A 43 -2.44 -3.25 10.27
N SER A 44 -1.51 -4.17 10.54
CA SER A 44 -0.09 -3.85 10.68
C SER A 44 0.51 -3.29 9.38
N ALA A 45 0.19 -3.89 8.24
CA ALA A 45 0.68 -3.47 6.94
C ALA A 45 0.16 -2.07 6.57
N LEU A 46 -1.12 -1.80 6.82
CA LEU A 46 -1.72 -0.48 6.62
C LEU A 46 -1.03 0.57 7.50
N GLU A 47 -0.74 0.26 8.76
CA GLU A 47 -0.07 1.21 9.65
C GLU A 47 1.40 1.46 9.28
N ILE A 48 2.16 0.40 8.93
CA ILE A 48 3.57 0.51 8.48
C ILE A 48 3.69 1.51 7.33
N HIS A 49 2.71 1.51 6.43
CA HIS A 49 2.69 2.35 5.24
C HIS A 49 1.80 3.59 5.38
N SER A 50 1.26 3.85 6.58
CA SER A 50 0.38 4.99 6.88
C SER A 50 -0.84 5.10 5.94
N LEU A 51 -1.41 3.95 5.58
CA LEU A 51 -2.50 3.82 4.62
C LEU A 51 -3.87 3.97 5.28
N GLN A 52 -4.67 4.87 4.73
CA GLN A 52 -6.07 5.10 5.13
C GLN A 52 -7.03 4.25 4.27
N TRP A 53 -6.73 2.95 4.17
CA TRP A 53 -7.55 1.97 3.46
C TRP A 53 -8.36 1.14 4.46
N HIS A 54 -9.53 0.67 4.04
CA HIS A 54 -10.45 -0.04 4.92
C HIS A 54 -10.55 -1.51 4.53
N PRO A 55 -10.29 -2.46 5.43
CA PRO A 55 -10.60 -3.87 5.16
C PRO A 55 -12.12 -4.11 5.16
N THR A 56 -12.58 -5.08 4.37
CA THR A 56 -13.95 -5.59 4.47
C THR A 56 -14.16 -6.33 5.80
N LYS A 57 -15.41 -6.55 6.22
CA LYS A 57 -15.74 -7.23 7.49
C LYS A 57 -15.08 -8.61 7.62
N ASP A 58 -14.93 -9.32 6.52
CA ASP A 58 -14.30 -10.64 6.42
C ASP A 58 -12.80 -10.58 6.09
N SER A 59 -12.23 -9.38 5.98
CA SER A 59 -10.82 -9.14 5.59
C SER A 59 -10.44 -9.78 4.25
N SER A 60 -11.41 -10.04 3.37
CA SER A 60 -11.14 -10.61 2.05
C SER A 60 -10.62 -9.58 1.05
N LYS A 61 -10.88 -8.29 1.29
CA LYS A 61 -10.46 -7.17 0.44
C LYS A 61 -10.09 -5.96 1.28
N ILE A 62 -9.34 -5.04 0.68
CA ILE A 62 -9.21 -3.65 1.13
C ILE A 62 -9.85 -2.71 0.12
N HIS A 63 -10.38 -1.58 0.59
CA HIS A 63 -11.01 -0.58 -0.27
C HIS A 63 -10.72 0.86 0.16
N LYS A 64 -10.77 1.77 -0.81
CA LYS A 64 -10.62 3.22 -0.59
C LYS A 64 -11.30 4.00 -1.71
N GLU A 65 -11.78 5.19 -1.37
CA GLU A 65 -12.31 6.19 -2.29
C GLU A 65 -11.27 7.28 -2.53
N PHE A 66 -10.92 7.54 -3.78
CA PHE A 66 -10.06 8.64 -4.20
C PHE A 66 -10.93 9.75 -4.80
N LYS A 67 -10.69 11.00 -4.40
CA LYS A 67 -11.39 12.19 -4.92
C LYS A 67 -10.39 13.15 -5.53
N PHE A 68 -10.68 13.61 -6.73
CA PHE A 68 -9.87 14.57 -7.47
C PHE A 68 -10.66 15.84 -7.77
N ASN A 69 -9.96 16.92 -8.12
CA ASN A 69 -10.60 18.20 -8.42
C ASN A 69 -11.15 18.24 -9.86
N SER A 70 -10.63 17.38 -10.74
CA SER A 70 -11.02 17.34 -12.14
C SER A 70 -11.00 15.93 -12.73
N PHE A 71 -11.71 15.78 -13.84
CA PHE A 71 -11.73 14.54 -14.60
C PHE A 71 -10.35 14.22 -15.21
N LYS A 72 -9.56 15.27 -15.51
CA LYS A 72 -8.19 15.11 -16.01
C LYS A 72 -7.26 14.49 -14.96
N GLU A 73 -7.31 14.97 -13.72
CA GLU A 73 -6.58 14.37 -12.60
C GLU A 73 -7.01 12.92 -12.37
N THR A 74 -8.32 12.67 -12.44
CA THR A 74 -8.90 11.32 -12.31
C THR A 74 -8.31 10.37 -13.36
N PHE A 75 -8.28 10.79 -14.63
CA PHE A 75 -7.72 9.98 -15.71
C PHE A 75 -6.19 9.84 -15.65
N ALA A 76 -5.47 10.89 -15.26
CA ALA A 76 -4.03 10.81 -15.03
C ALA A 76 -3.69 9.79 -13.93
N PHE A 77 -4.51 9.76 -12.86
CA PHE A 77 -4.39 8.77 -11.79
C PHE A 77 -4.63 7.36 -12.31
N MET A 78 -5.77 7.13 -12.96
CA MET A 78 -6.11 5.81 -13.50
C MET A 78 -5.06 5.33 -14.50
N GLY A 79 -4.58 6.18 -15.41
CA GLY A 79 -3.55 5.82 -16.38
C GLY A 79 -2.20 5.46 -15.72
N SER A 80 -1.80 6.21 -14.70
CA SER A 80 -0.58 5.92 -13.93
C SER A 80 -0.67 4.57 -13.22
N ILE A 81 -1.82 4.26 -12.62
CA ILE A 81 -2.05 2.96 -11.99
C ILE A 81 -2.15 1.84 -13.00
N SER A 82 -2.74 2.06 -14.18
CA SER A 82 -2.77 1.05 -15.24
C SER A 82 -1.37 0.63 -15.66
N LYS A 83 -0.41 1.56 -15.77
CA LYS A 83 0.99 1.23 -16.04
C LYS A 83 1.60 0.35 -14.94
N VAL A 84 1.46 0.76 -13.68
CA VAL A 84 2.00 0.02 -12.53
C VAL A 84 1.37 -1.37 -12.40
N ALA A 85 0.04 -1.46 -12.54
CA ALA A 85 -0.70 -2.72 -12.45
C ALA A 85 -0.26 -3.74 -13.52
N GLU A 86 0.04 -3.26 -14.73
CA GLU A 86 0.62 -4.09 -15.80
C GLU A 86 2.01 -4.61 -15.42
N GLU A 87 2.89 -3.74 -14.93
CA GLU A 87 4.24 -4.14 -14.48
C GLU A 87 4.17 -5.15 -13.33
N MET A 88 3.28 -4.93 -12.36
CA MET A 88 3.08 -5.85 -11.22
C MET A 88 2.39 -7.16 -11.60
N HIS A 89 1.76 -7.24 -12.78
CA HIS A 89 0.77 -8.26 -13.12
C HIS A 89 -0.29 -8.44 -12.02
N HIS A 90 -0.73 -7.31 -11.42
CA HIS A 90 -1.67 -7.31 -10.30
C HIS A 90 -2.62 -6.13 -10.45
N TYR A 91 -3.91 -6.41 -10.63
CA TYR A 91 -4.87 -5.43 -11.11
C TYR A 91 -5.89 -5.07 -10.02
N PRO A 92 -6.18 -3.77 -9.82
CA PRO A 92 -7.26 -3.37 -8.94
C PRO A 92 -8.62 -3.60 -9.60
N LYS A 93 -9.67 -3.71 -8.78
CA LYS A 93 -11.04 -3.49 -9.24
C LYS A 93 -11.42 -2.06 -8.87
N TRP A 94 -11.84 -1.26 -9.84
CA TRP A 94 -12.35 0.09 -9.55
C TRP A 94 -13.65 0.41 -10.28
N THR A 95 -14.35 1.41 -9.77
CA THR A 95 -15.42 2.12 -10.48
C THR A 95 -15.14 3.62 -10.41
N GLN A 96 -15.45 4.34 -11.49
CA GLN A 96 -15.26 5.78 -11.57
C GLN A 96 -16.60 6.46 -11.82
N LYS A 97 -16.88 7.52 -11.06
CA LYS A 97 -18.04 8.41 -11.25
C LYS A 97 -17.59 9.84 -11.01
N GLU A 98 -17.77 10.72 -12.00
CA GLU A 98 -17.28 12.11 -11.97
C GLU A 98 -15.78 12.18 -11.62
N ASN A 99 -15.40 12.81 -10.51
CA ASN A 99 -13.99 12.89 -10.10
C ASN A 99 -13.67 11.94 -8.94
N VAL A 100 -14.44 10.87 -8.80
CA VAL A 100 -14.32 9.90 -7.72
C VAL A 100 -13.99 8.52 -8.29
N VAL A 101 -12.95 7.88 -7.74
CA VAL A 101 -12.56 6.50 -8.06
C VAL A 101 -12.69 5.66 -6.80
N ASN A 102 -13.62 4.71 -6.82
CA ASN A 102 -13.80 3.72 -5.77
C ASN A 102 -12.98 2.48 -6.11
N VAL A 103 -12.11 2.05 -5.21
CA VAL A 103 -11.16 0.95 -5.45
C VAL A 103 -11.38 -0.16 -4.44
N GLU A 104 -11.41 -1.40 -4.92
CA GLU A 104 -11.33 -2.65 -4.16
C GLU A 104 -10.12 -3.44 -4.66
N ILE A 105 -9.30 -3.98 -3.75
CA ILE A 105 -8.14 -4.80 -4.11
C ILE A 105 -8.10 -6.07 -3.26
N SER A 106 -7.80 -7.19 -3.91
CA SER A 106 -7.54 -8.50 -3.33
C SER A 106 -6.78 -9.35 -4.34
N THR A 107 -6.04 -10.33 -3.84
CA THR A 107 -5.30 -11.30 -4.63
C THR A 107 -6.14 -12.56 -4.85
N ASN A 108 -6.44 -12.86 -6.11
CA ASN A 108 -7.27 -14.01 -6.50
C ASN A 108 -6.62 -15.34 -6.10
N ASP A 109 -5.30 -15.48 -6.32
CA ASP A 109 -4.55 -16.70 -6.07
C ASP A 109 -4.67 -17.21 -4.62
N CYS A 110 -4.81 -16.29 -3.66
CA CYS A 110 -4.99 -16.62 -2.25
C CYS A 110 -6.39 -16.35 -1.72
N SER A 111 -7.34 -15.97 -2.60
CA SER A 111 -8.72 -15.64 -2.23
C SER A 111 -8.81 -14.68 -1.02
N GLY A 112 -8.03 -13.60 -1.07
CA GLY A 112 -7.95 -12.63 0.03
C GLY A 112 -6.92 -11.53 -0.22
N VAL A 113 -6.64 -10.74 0.81
CA VAL A 113 -5.59 -9.71 0.76
C VAL A 113 -4.21 -10.37 0.90
N SER A 114 -3.26 -9.99 0.04
CA SER A 114 -1.85 -10.35 0.13
C SER A 114 -0.98 -9.09 0.22
N VAL A 115 0.33 -9.25 0.41
CA VAL A 115 1.27 -8.11 0.39
C VAL A 115 1.27 -7.38 -0.95
N LYS A 116 0.92 -8.06 -2.06
CA LYS A 116 0.79 -7.42 -3.39
C LYS A 116 -0.31 -6.34 -3.38
N ASP A 117 -1.41 -6.60 -2.69
CA ASP A 117 -2.51 -5.66 -2.55
C ASP A 117 -2.10 -4.44 -1.73
N ILE A 118 -1.33 -4.64 -0.65
CA ILE A 118 -0.80 -3.56 0.18
C ILE A 118 0.16 -2.68 -0.63
N LEU A 119 1.05 -3.28 -1.42
CA LEU A 119 1.98 -2.53 -2.27
C LEU A 119 1.25 -1.72 -3.35
N LEU A 120 0.22 -2.30 -3.98
CA LEU A 120 -0.60 -1.59 -4.96
C LEU A 120 -1.35 -0.43 -4.30
N ALA A 121 -1.97 -0.66 -3.14
CA ALA A 121 -2.65 0.36 -2.35
C ALA A 121 -1.69 1.51 -1.94
N TYR A 122 -0.48 1.17 -1.51
CA TYR A 122 0.57 2.16 -1.21
C TYR A 122 0.94 2.99 -2.44
N THR A 123 1.14 2.34 -3.58
CA THR A 123 1.49 3.01 -4.83
C THR A 123 0.37 3.93 -5.29
N MET A 124 -0.89 3.51 -5.14
CA MET A 124 -2.06 4.35 -5.39
C MET A 124 -2.09 5.60 -4.52
N ASP A 125 -1.80 5.49 -3.23
CA ASP A 125 -1.75 6.65 -2.33
C ASP A 125 -0.62 7.63 -2.71
N GLN A 126 0.56 7.13 -3.09
CA GLN A 126 1.68 7.98 -3.53
C GLN A 126 1.35 8.74 -4.82
N LEU A 127 0.78 8.04 -5.81
CA LEU A 127 0.43 8.65 -7.10
C LEU A 127 -0.73 9.62 -6.98
N ALA A 128 -1.74 9.29 -6.16
CA ALA A 128 -2.83 10.23 -5.87
C ALA A 128 -2.32 11.52 -5.22
N LEU A 129 -1.42 11.40 -4.23
CA LEU A 129 -0.81 12.57 -3.58
C LEU A 129 -0.05 13.44 -4.59
N GLU A 130 0.81 12.83 -5.42
CA GLU A 130 1.58 13.54 -6.45
C GLU A 130 0.67 14.27 -7.45
N ILE A 131 -0.41 13.63 -7.89
CA ILE A 131 -1.38 14.21 -8.82
C ILE A 131 -2.11 15.39 -8.19
N THR A 132 -2.53 15.28 -6.93
CA THR A 132 -3.21 16.39 -6.23
C THR A 132 -2.29 17.58 -5.96
N ASN A 133 -0.97 17.35 -5.90
CA ASN A 133 0.04 18.38 -5.67
C ASN A 133 0.63 18.96 -6.96
N THR A 134 0.30 18.39 -8.12
CA THR A 134 0.82 18.79 -9.43
C THR A 134 -0.28 19.39 -10.29
N GLN A 135 0.05 20.43 -11.04
CA GLN A 135 -0.88 20.97 -12.04
C GLN A 135 -0.96 20.04 -13.25
N ILE A 136 -2.03 19.25 -13.36
CA ILE A 136 -2.31 18.40 -14.52
C ILE A 136 -2.93 19.23 -15.65
N ILE A 137 -2.20 19.41 -16.74
CA ILE A 137 -2.63 20.22 -17.89
C ILE A 137 -3.34 19.31 -18.89
N SER A 138 -2.76 18.14 -19.16
CA SER A 138 -3.24 17.11 -20.09
C SER A 138 -3.49 15.77 -19.39
N VAL A 139 -4.40 14.96 -19.93
CA VAL A 139 -4.64 13.58 -19.46
C VAL A 139 -3.46 12.64 -19.70
N CYS A 140 -2.56 13.02 -20.61
CA CYS A 140 -1.34 12.27 -20.90
C CYS A 140 -0.16 12.70 -20.01
N ASP A 141 -0.33 13.72 -19.17
CA ASP A 141 0.72 14.13 -18.25
C ASP A 141 0.98 13.00 -17.26
N SER A 142 2.24 12.60 -17.16
CA SER A 142 2.67 11.61 -16.17
C SER A 142 3.07 12.30 -14.87
N PRO A 143 2.75 11.72 -13.71
CA PRO A 143 3.28 12.17 -12.42
C PRO A 143 4.81 12.26 -12.47
N LYS A 144 5.40 13.22 -11.76
CA LYS A 144 6.86 13.36 -11.72
C LYS A 144 7.54 12.34 -10.80
N VAL A 145 6.77 11.73 -9.90
CA VAL A 145 7.30 10.70 -9.02
C VAL A 145 7.77 9.51 -9.85
N VAL A 146 9.02 9.11 -9.61
CA VAL A 146 9.65 7.99 -10.31
C VAL A 146 9.34 6.71 -9.54
N ASP A 147 9.03 5.63 -10.24
CA ASP A 147 8.74 4.30 -9.68
C ASP A 147 9.76 3.87 -8.61
N SER A 148 11.05 4.16 -8.85
CA SER A 148 12.13 3.88 -7.91
C SER A 148 12.01 4.64 -6.58
N GLN A 149 11.48 5.87 -6.57
CA GLN A 149 11.25 6.64 -5.34
C GLN A 149 10.14 6.02 -4.50
N ILE A 150 9.06 5.56 -5.15
CA ILE A 150 7.97 4.86 -4.48
C ILE A 150 8.50 3.58 -3.83
N LEU A 151 9.20 2.74 -4.59
CA LEU A 151 9.74 1.47 -4.10
C LEU A 151 10.81 1.64 -3.02
N ASN A 152 11.67 2.67 -3.15
CA ASN A 152 12.64 2.99 -2.10
C ASN A 152 11.95 3.39 -0.79
N THR A 153 10.91 4.21 -0.86
CA THR A 153 10.16 4.65 0.33
C THR A 153 9.39 3.48 0.95
N TRP A 154 8.77 2.63 0.12
CA TRP A 154 8.18 1.36 0.54
C TRP A 154 9.17 0.51 1.36
N ASN A 155 10.35 0.24 0.81
CA ASN A 155 11.38 -0.57 1.45
C ASN A 155 11.87 0.06 2.77
N GLN A 156 12.01 1.39 2.80
CA GLN A 156 12.46 2.13 3.99
C GLN A 156 11.43 2.11 5.14
N ASN A 157 10.12 2.05 4.83
CA ASN A 157 9.08 2.03 5.86
C ASN A 157 9.19 0.80 6.78
N PHE A 158 9.58 -0.36 6.23
CA PHE A 158 9.88 -1.54 7.04
C PHE A 158 11.07 -1.32 7.96
N SER A 159 12.19 -0.81 7.45
CA SER A 159 13.39 -0.54 8.26
C SER A 159 13.13 0.46 9.39
N LYS A 160 12.38 1.54 9.10
CA LYS A 160 11.97 2.52 10.12
C LYS A 160 11.12 1.88 11.21
N THR A 161 10.16 1.03 10.82
CA THR A 161 9.30 0.32 11.79
C THR A 161 10.11 -0.63 12.66
N GLU A 162 11.05 -1.38 12.07
CA GLU A 162 11.95 -2.26 12.81
C GLU A 162 12.81 -1.49 13.82
N GLU A 163 13.37 -0.34 13.43
CA GLU A 163 14.16 0.53 14.31
C GLU A 163 13.32 1.07 15.48
N ILE A 164 12.11 1.55 15.21
CA ILE A 164 11.18 2.03 16.24
C ILE A 164 10.90 0.91 17.25
N LEU A 165 10.63 -0.31 16.78
CA LEU A 165 10.38 -1.45 17.66
C LEU A 165 11.60 -1.83 18.51
N GLN A 166 12.80 -1.82 17.92
CA GLN A 166 14.04 -2.09 18.65
C GLN A 166 14.28 -1.03 19.74
N ASN A 167 14.03 0.25 19.44
CA ASN A 167 14.21 1.33 20.40
C ASN A 167 13.19 1.24 21.54
N LEU A 168 11.92 0.93 21.24
CA LEU A 168 10.88 0.71 22.26
C LEU A 168 11.21 -0.49 23.18
N GLN A 169 11.77 -1.57 22.63
CA GLN A 169 12.22 -2.73 23.42
C GLN A 169 13.33 -2.36 24.41
N LYS A 170 14.32 -1.56 23.97
CA LYS A 170 15.40 -1.09 24.84
C LYS A 170 14.86 -0.23 25.99
N THR A 171 13.96 0.70 25.71
CA THR A 171 13.37 1.58 26.74
C THR A 171 12.54 0.79 27.76
N THR A 172 11.80 -0.23 27.32
CA THR A 172 10.97 -1.06 28.21
C THR A 172 11.81 -2.01 29.08
N ALA A 173 12.98 -2.45 28.61
CA ALA A 173 13.89 -3.31 29.38
C ALA A 173 14.73 -2.55 30.42
N GLN A 174 14.72 -1.22 30.39
CA GLN A 174 15.45 -0.34 31.31
C GLN A 174 14.59 0.21 32.46
N LEU A 175 13.29 -0.10 32.48
CA LEU A 175 12.32 0.21 33.53
C LEU A 175 12.02 -1.04 34.37
#